data_AF-A0A023G8P6-F1
#
_entry.id   AF-A0A023G8P6-F1
#
_cell.length_a   1.000
_cell.length_b   1.000
_cell.length_c   1.000
_cell.angle_alpha   90.00
_cell.angle_beta   90.00
_cell.angle_gamma   90.00
#
_symmetry.space_group_name_H-M   'P 1'
#
loop_
_entity.id
_entity.type
_entity.pdbx_description
1 polymer ?
#
loop_
_entity_poly.entity_id
_entity_poly.type
_entity_poly.pdbx_seq_one_letter_code
_entity_poly.pdbx_strand_id
1 'polypeptide(L)'
;TADHAHTPSGRPAPVSNLSVHTCKRRAITTMRFIQRRELGTLFLLLCVFASLATAAVFVQPVDVKNKQCIWKKYAIPDGAHINLANPCISLTCDARLKYLRGASCGRVSLDGYPKNCTLKKGKGIYPKCCKTHVVCT
;
A
#
# COMPACT_ATOMS: atom_id res chain seq x y z
N THR A 1 -43.40 -2.70 -69.39
CA THR A 1 -44.84 -2.75 -69.72
C THR A 1 -45.34 -4.14 -69.41
N ALA A 2 -46.43 -4.34 -68.67
CA ALA A 2 -47.24 -3.37 -67.91
C ALA A 2 -47.91 -4.08 -66.71
N ASP A 3 -48.30 -3.33 -65.68
CA ASP A 3 -49.08 -3.84 -64.53
C ASP A 3 -50.54 -4.10 -64.88
N HIS A 4 -51.10 -5.22 -64.41
CA HIS A 4 -52.49 -5.41 -63.97
C HIS A 4 -52.44 -6.48 -62.85
N ALA A 5 -52.76 -6.25 -61.57
CA ALA A 5 -53.96 -5.69 -60.94
C ALA A 5 -55.19 -6.62 -60.97
N HIS A 6 -55.60 -7.19 -59.82
CA HIS A 6 -56.81 -6.80 -59.05
C HIS A 6 -57.03 -7.70 -57.80
N THR A 7 -57.77 -7.20 -56.80
CA THR A 7 -58.18 -7.93 -55.58
C THR A 7 -59.64 -8.42 -55.70
N PRO A 8 -60.14 -9.38 -54.88
CA PRO A 8 -61.04 -8.93 -53.81
C PRO A 8 -61.10 -9.78 -52.50
N SER A 9 -61.34 -9.06 -51.39
CA SER A 9 -62.31 -9.30 -50.29
C SER A 9 -62.50 -10.69 -49.62
N GLY A 10 -62.45 -10.71 -48.28
CA GLY A 10 -62.96 -11.81 -47.43
C GLY A 10 -62.74 -11.64 -45.91
N ARG A 11 -63.83 -11.64 -45.13
CA ARG A 11 -63.91 -11.69 -43.64
C ARG A 11 -65.28 -12.33 -43.26
N PRO A 12 -65.52 -12.91 -42.06
CA PRO A 12 -64.93 -12.55 -40.76
C PRO A 12 -64.42 -13.70 -39.85
N ALA A 13 -64.05 -13.29 -38.63
CA ALA A 13 -63.51 -13.98 -37.44
C ALA A 13 -64.53 -14.94 -36.73
N PRO A 14 -64.25 -15.53 -35.54
CA PRO A 14 -63.06 -15.55 -34.65
C PRO A 14 -62.34 -16.92 -34.67
N VAL A 15 -61.52 -17.43 -33.72
CA VAL A 15 -61.18 -17.21 -32.29
C VAL A 15 -59.69 -17.66 -32.12
N SER A 16 -58.85 -17.37 -31.10
CA SER A 16 -58.99 -16.99 -29.68
C SER A 16 -57.80 -16.17 -29.13
N ASN A 17 -57.87 -15.78 -27.85
CA ASN A 17 -56.78 -15.21 -27.04
C ASN A 17 -55.52 -16.10 -26.93
N LEU A 18 -54.32 -15.48 -26.91
CA LEU A 18 -53.62 -15.20 -25.64
C LEU A 18 -52.57 -14.08 -25.82
N SER A 19 -52.65 -13.02 -25.01
CA SER A 19 -51.61 -11.97 -24.96
C SER A 19 -50.58 -12.29 -23.88
N VAL A 20 -49.29 -12.29 -24.25
CA VAL A 20 -48.16 -12.43 -23.30
C VAL A 20 -47.37 -11.13 -23.29
N HIS A 21 -47.78 -10.20 -22.43
CA HIS A 21 -47.11 -8.93 -22.23
C HIS A 21 -45.77 -9.07 -21.48
N THR A 22 -44.92 -8.04 -21.65
CA THR A 22 -43.85 -7.62 -20.74
C THR A 22 -42.70 -8.60 -20.47
N CYS A 23 -41.71 -8.48 -21.34
CA CYS A 23 -40.31 -8.24 -20.95
C CYS A 23 -40.14 -7.61 -19.55
N LYS A 24 -39.17 -8.13 -18.76
CA LYS A 24 -38.11 -7.39 -18.01
C LYS A 24 -37.51 -8.21 -16.86
N ARG A 25 -36.67 -9.21 -17.16
CA ARG A 25 -35.87 -9.90 -16.12
C ARG A 25 -34.95 -8.88 -15.42
N ARG A 26 -35.07 -8.75 -14.09
CA ARG A 26 -34.29 -7.78 -13.29
C ARG A 26 -32.83 -8.23 -13.12
N ALA A 27 -31.92 -7.67 -13.91
CA ALA A 27 -30.48 -7.79 -13.69
C ALA A 27 -30.01 -6.89 -12.52
N ILE A 28 -30.45 -7.19 -11.29
CA ILE A 28 -30.19 -6.36 -10.09
C ILE A 28 -29.62 -7.23 -8.93
N THR A 29 -28.72 -8.16 -9.26
CA THR A 29 -28.08 -9.06 -8.28
C THR A 29 -26.55 -9.15 -8.40
N THR A 30 -25.95 -8.56 -9.44
CA THR A 30 -24.49 -8.62 -9.69
C THR A 30 -23.72 -7.47 -9.05
N MET A 31 -24.24 -6.23 -9.09
CA MET A 31 -23.53 -5.03 -8.59
C MET A 31 -23.12 -5.14 -7.11
N ARG A 32 -24.01 -5.66 -6.24
CA ARG A 32 -23.75 -5.79 -4.79
C ARG A 32 -22.58 -6.72 -4.45
N PHE A 33 -22.24 -7.68 -5.33
CA PHE A 33 -21.14 -8.62 -5.11
C PHE A 33 -19.79 -8.05 -5.56
N ILE A 34 -19.78 -7.34 -6.70
CA ILE A 34 -18.59 -6.65 -7.22
C ILE A 34 -18.17 -5.54 -6.24
N GLN A 35 -19.11 -4.71 -5.78
CA GLN A 35 -18.84 -3.59 -4.88
C GLN A 35 -18.19 -4.00 -3.53
N ARG A 36 -18.49 -5.21 -3.02
CA ARG A 36 -17.84 -5.75 -1.82
C ARG A 36 -16.43 -6.26 -2.06
N ARG A 37 -16.11 -6.70 -3.29
CA ARG A 37 -14.82 -7.30 -3.63
C ARG A 37 -13.72 -6.25 -3.67
N GLU A 38 -13.97 -5.12 -4.33
CA GLU A 38 -13.03 -3.99 -4.40
C GLU A 38 -12.72 -3.41 -3.00
N LEU A 39 -13.74 -3.28 -2.14
CA LEU A 39 -13.57 -2.74 -0.80
C LEU A 39 -12.69 -3.64 0.09
N GLY A 40 -12.79 -4.97 -0.06
CA GLY A 40 -11.93 -5.92 0.62
C GLY A 40 -10.47 -5.84 0.16
N THR A 41 -10.24 -5.72 -1.15
CA THR A 41 -8.90 -5.51 -1.72
C THR A 41 -8.28 -4.19 -1.24
N LEU A 42 -9.05 -3.09 -1.22
CA LEU A 42 -8.60 -1.79 -0.72
C LEU A 42 -8.23 -1.85 0.76
N PHE A 43 -9.04 -2.52 1.59
CA PHE A 43 -8.76 -2.68 3.02
C PHE A 43 -7.50 -3.53 3.27
N LEU A 44 -7.31 -4.63 2.53
CA LEU A 44 -6.08 -5.43 2.57
C LEU A 44 -4.84 -4.62 2.17
N LEU A 45 -4.92 -3.83 1.10
CA LEU A 45 -3.83 -2.93 0.70
C LEU A 45 -3.49 -1.91 1.80
N LEU A 46 -4.51 -1.28 2.40
CA LEU A 46 -4.31 -0.35 3.52
C LEU A 46 -3.66 -1.04 4.73
N CYS A 47 -4.04 -2.27 5.07
CA CYS A 47 -3.40 -3.05 6.14
C CYS A 47 -1.93 -3.39 5.82
N VAL A 48 -1.60 -3.70 4.56
CA VAL A 48 -0.21 -3.95 4.13
C VAL A 48 0.62 -2.65 4.20
N PHE A 49 0.09 -1.53 3.72
CA PHE A 49 0.77 -0.23 3.84
C PHE A 49 0.96 0.21 5.31
N ALA A 50 -0.02 -0.05 6.18
CA ALA A 50 0.08 0.27 7.61
C ALA A 50 1.10 -0.61 8.35
N SER A 51 1.18 -1.91 8.03
CA SER A 51 2.07 -2.86 8.72
C SER A 51 3.55 -2.72 8.34
N LEU A 52 3.88 -2.00 7.26
CA LEU A 52 5.26 -1.57 6.93
C LEU A 52 5.83 -0.52 7.90
N ALA A 53 5.02 0.10 8.77
CA ALA A 53 5.35 1.34 9.47
C ALA A 53 5.85 1.20 10.93
N THR A 54 6.75 0.26 11.24
CA THR A 54 7.34 0.13 12.61
C THR A 54 8.87 0.12 12.68
N ALA A 55 9.60 0.07 11.56
CA ALA A 55 11.04 0.31 11.52
C ALA A 55 11.34 1.52 10.63
N ALA A 56 12.07 2.51 11.16
CA ALA A 56 12.44 3.73 10.44
C ALA A 56 13.64 3.48 9.52
N VAL A 57 13.44 2.56 8.57
CA VAL A 57 14.38 2.14 7.52
C VAL A 57 14.24 3.07 6.32
N PHE A 58 15.38 3.40 5.69
CA PHE A 58 15.43 4.20 4.48
C PHE A 58 16.43 3.63 3.47
N VAL A 59 16.24 3.96 2.20
CA VAL A 59 17.19 3.65 1.12
C VAL A 59 17.55 4.96 0.44
N GLN A 60 18.84 5.26 0.33
CA GLN A 60 19.34 6.51 -0.25
C GLN A 60 20.35 6.20 -1.37
N PRO A 61 20.26 6.82 -2.57
CA PRO A 61 21.31 6.72 -3.58
C PRO A 61 22.60 7.37 -3.06
N VAL A 62 23.75 6.79 -3.39
CA VAL A 62 25.07 7.26 -2.95
C VAL A 62 26.14 7.10 -4.03
N ASP A 63 27.14 7.98 -3.98
CA ASP A 63 28.35 7.80 -4.78
C ASP A 63 29.10 6.54 -4.38
N VAL A 64 29.69 5.86 -5.37
CA VAL A 64 30.53 4.69 -5.15
C VAL A 64 31.92 4.95 -5.72
N LYS A 65 32.95 4.85 -4.88
CA LYS A 65 34.36 4.97 -5.27
C LYS A 65 35.13 3.80 -4.68
N ASN A 66 36.00 3.15 -5.46
CA ASN A 66 36.86 2.04 -5.01
C ASN A 66 36.10 0.95 -4.21
N LYS A 67 34.94 0.51 -4.72
CA LYS A 67 34.00 -0.44 -4.07
C LYS A 67 33.51 -0.03 -2.67
N GLN A 68 33.43 1.28 -2.40
CA GLN A 68 32.92 1.84 -1.15
C GLN A 68 31.82 2.86 -1.44
N CYS A 69 30.72 2.80 -0.69
CA CYS A 69 29.69 3.84 -0.66
C CYS A 69 30.23 5.07 0.06
N ILE A 70 30.12 6.24 -0.54
CA ILE A 70 30.54 7.52 0.04
C ILE A 70 29.31 8.23 0.60
N TRP A 71 29.21 8.32 1.92
CA TRP A 71 28.10 9.00 2.60
C TRP A 71 28.62 10.03 3.60
N LYS A 72 28.45 11.31 3.26
CA LYS A 72 28.97 12.47 4.00
C LYS A 72 30.50 12.39 4.17
N LYS A 73 30.98 11.94 5.33
CA LYS A 73 32.41 11.77 5.66
C LYS A 73 32.83 10.31 5.84
N TYR A 74 31.94 9.36 5.55
CA TYR A 74 32.17 7.94 5.74
C TYR A 74 32.31 7.26 4.37
N ALA A 75 33.41 6.53 4.17
CA ALA A 75 33.53 5.54 3.12
C ALA A 75 33.19 4.17 3.74
N ILE A 76 32.19 3.49 3.19
CA ILE A 76 31.66 2.23 3.72
C ILE A 76 31.91 1.15 2.67
N PRO A 77 32.73 0.12 2.93
CA PRO A 77 32.98 -0.97 1.98
C PRO A 77 31.70 -1.70 1.56
N ASP A 78 31.69 -2.24 0.34
CA ASP A 78 30.57 -3.05 -0.18
C ASP A 78 30.19 -4.19 0.78
N GLY A 79 28.90 -4.34 1.04
CA GLY A 79 28.36 -5.30 2.03
C GLY A 79 28.65 -4.98 3.50
N ALA A 80 29.52 -4.02 3.81
CA ALA A 80 29.82 -3.63 5.19
C ALA A 80 28.71 -2.74 5.79
N HIS A 81 28.63 -2.77 7.12
CA HIS A 81 27.70 -1.96 7.90
C HIS A 81 28.45 -1.13 8.96
N ILE A 82 27.94 0.06 9.27
CA ILE A 82 28.44 0.94 10.34
C ILE A 82 27.29 1.42 11.24
N ASN A 83 27.58 1.60 12.52
CA ASN A 83 26.64 2.11 13.52
C ASN A 83 27.14 3.44 14.08
N LEU A 84 26.30 4.48 13.98
CA LEU A 84 26.65 5.86 14.35
C LEU A 84 25.97 6.29 15.65
N ALA A 85 26.65 7.17 16.40
CA ALA A 85 26.10 7.83 17.59
C ALA A 85 25.35 9.14 17.26
N ASN A 86 25.82 9.87 16.25
CA ASN A 86 25.21 11.11 15.76
C ASN A 86 25.37 11.24 14.22
N PRO A 87 24.28 11.20 13.44
CA PRO A 87 22.93 10.80 13.85
C PRO A 87 22.91 9.35 14.38
N CYS A 88 21.92 9.01 15.21
CA CYS A 88 21.80 7.67 15.79
C CYS A 88 21.15 6.71 14.78
N ILE A 89 21.98 6.11 13.91
CA ILE A 89 21.54 5.24 12.80
C ILE A 89 22.52 4.08 12.57
N SER A 90 22.01 2.99 12.01
CA SER A 90 22.80 1.99 11.27
C SER A 90 22.79 2.31 9.78
N LEU A 91 23.85 1.94 9.06
CA LEU A 91 24.02 2.11 7.62
C LEU A 91 24.72 0.88 7.02
N THR A 92 24.24 0.38 5.89
CA THR A 92 24.81 -0.75 5.14
C THR A 92 24.99 -0.37 3.67
N CYS A 93 26.18 -0.61 3.11
CA CYS A 93 26.50 -0.29 1.72
C CYS A 93 26.10 -1.42 0.76
N ASP A 94 25.50 -1.04 -0.38
CA ASP A 94 25.31 -1.87 -1.56
C ASP A 94 25.98 -1.15 -2.75
N ALA A 95 27.28 -1.38 -2.93
CA ALA A 95 28.09 -0.68 -3.93
C ALA A 95 27.76 -1.13 -5.35
N ARG A 96 27.21 -2.35 -5.51
CA ARG A 96 26.71 -2.88 -6.79
C ARG A 96 25.47 -2.11 -7.26
N LEU A 97 24.50 -1.88 -6.38
CA LEU A 97 23.28 -1.13 -6.72
C LEU A 97 23.46 0.40 -6.59
N LYS A 98 24.53 0.87 -5.93
CA LYS A 98 24.82 2.29 -5.60
C LYS A 98 23.82 2.89 -4.62
N TYR A 99 23.35 2.09 -3.67
CA TYR A 99 22.43 2.52 -2.62
C TYR A 99 23.00 2.22 -1.23
N LEU A 100 22.65 3.09 -0.29
CA LEU A 100 22.87 2.92 1.13
C LEU A 100 21.53 2.57 1.79
N ARG A 101 21.49 1.44 2.48
CA ARG A 101 20.33 1.05 3.30
C ARG A 101 20.61 1.53 4.72
N GLY A 102 19.70 2.28 5.33
CA GLY A 102 19.88 2.82 6.66
C GLY A 102 18.72 2.48 7.58
N ALA A 103 18.98 2.36 8.88
CA ALA A 103 17.97 2.16 9.91
C ALA A 103 18.16 3.20 11.02
N SER A 104 17.10 3.90 11.39
CA SER A 104 17.09 4.89 12.46
C SER A 104 16.21 4.43 13.63
N CYS A 105 16.29 5.13 14.77
CA CYS A 105 15.47 4.82 15.93
C CYS A 105 13.97 4.96 15.60
N GLY A 106 13.21 3.88 15.76
CA GLY A 106 11.75 3.92 15.63
C GLY A 106 11.09 4.84 16.68
N ARG A 107 9.85 5.25 16.41
CA ARG A 107 9.02 5.96 17.39
C ARG A 107 8.53 4.96 18.44
N VAL A 108 9.05 5.07 19.66
CA VAL A 108 8.43 4.45 20.85
C VAL A 108 7.28 5.36 21.29
N SER A 109 6.10 4.81 21.51
CA SER A 109 4.99 5.56 22.11
C SER A 109 4.96 5.43 23.63
N LEU A 110 4.29 6.37 24.28
CA LEU A 110 4.00 6.36 25.72
C LEU A 110 2.50 6.20 26.00
N ASP A 111 1.72 5.74 25.01
CA ASP A 111 0.30 5.43 25.21
C ASP A 111 0.15 4.36 26.31
N GLY A 112 -0.77 4.61 27.25
CA GLY A 112 -0.95 3.78 28.45
C GLY A 112 0.01 4.08 29.61
N TYR A 113 1.05 4.89 29.43
CA TYR A 113 1.91 5.34 30.53
C TYR A 113 1.35 6.59 31.23
N PRO A 114 1.58 6.73 32.55
CA PRO A 114 1.33 7.98 33.29
C PRO A 114 1.98 9.23 32.66
N LYS A 115 1.35 10.40 32.82
CA LYS A 115 1.77 11.66 32.18
C LYS A 115 3.16 12.18 32.62
N ASN A 116 3.66 11.70 33.75
CA ASN A 116 4.99 11.94 34.30
C ASN A 116 6.07 11.02 33.72
N CYS A 117 5.72 10.09 32.83
CA CYS A 117 6.67 9.24 32.12
C CYS A 117 7.28 9.93 30.88
N THR A 118 8.59 9.79 30.69
CA THR A 118 9.35 10.37 29.58
C THR A 118 10.33 9.36 28.99
N LEU A 119 10.70 9.53 27.70
CA LEU A 119 11.67 8.66 27.03
C LEU A 119 13.08 9.24 27.09
N LYS A 120 13.92 8.64 27.94
CA LYS A 120 15.33 8.98 28.12
C LYS A 120 16.16 8.47 26.95
N LYS A 121 17.03 9.33 26.39
CA LYS A 121 17.98 8.96 25.33
C LYS A 121 19.11 8.12 25.91
N GLY A 122 19.40 6.98 25.29
CA GLY A 122 20.54 6.13 25.64
C GLY A 122 21.90 6.71 25.21
N LYS A 123 22.99 6.00 25.54
CA LYS A 123 24.38 6.42 25.30
C LYS A 123 25.11 5.42 24.39
N GLY A 124 26.04 5.93 23.57
CA GLY A 124 26.87 5.12 22.67
C GLY A 124 26.48 5.25 21.19
N ILE A 125 26.77 4.21 20.40
CA ILE A 125 26.39 4.07 18.98
C ILE A 125 25.03 3.38 18.83
N TYR A 126 24.43 3.42 17.64
CA TYR A 126 23.18 2.71 17.34
C TYR A 126 23.30 1.19 17.64
N PRO A 127 22.28 0.53 18.21
CA PRO A 127 20.99 1.08 18.65
C PRO A 127 21.02 1.72 20.06
N LYS A 128 22.13 1.65 20.80
CA LYS A 128 22.23 2.08 22.21
C LYS A 128 22.01 3.59 22.43
N CYS A 129 22.11 4.43 21.39
CA CYS A 129 21.77 5.86 21.45
C CYS A 129 20.28 6.19 21.26
N CYS A 130 19.41 5.19 21.05
CA CYS A 130 17.98 5.40 20.87
C CYS A 130 17.24 5.78 22.17
N LYS A 131 16.01 6.26 22.02
CA LYS A 131 15.10 6.61 23.13
C LYS A 131 14.25 5.41 23.54
N THR A 132 14.87 4.43 24.20
CA THR A 132 14.24 3.15 24.58
C THR A 132 13.87 3.04 26.06
N HIS A 133 14.42 3.90 26.93
CA HIS A 133 14.19 3.82 28.36
C HIS A 133 13.09 4.78 28.79
N VAL A 134 11.96 4.24 29.24
CA VAL A 134 10.92 5.01 29.94
C VAL A 134 11.42 5.32 31.35
N VAL A 135 11.25 6.57 31.79
CA VAL A 135 11.49 7.01 33.16
C VAL A 135 10.29 7.85 33.60
N CYS A 136 9.65 7.44 34.69
CA CYS A 136 8.54 8.17 35.32
C CYS A 136 9.03 8.78 36.63
N THR A 137 8.54 9.98 36.96
CA THR A 137 8.92 10.75 38.16
C THR A 137 7.73 10.93 39.09
#